data_AF-K2D3N8-F1
#
_entry.id   AF-K2D3N8-F1
#
_cell.length_a   1.000
_cell.length_b   1.000
_cell.length_c   1.000
_cell.angle_alpha   90.00
_cell.angle_beta   90.00
_cell.angle_gamma   90.00
#
_symmetry.space_group_name_H-M   'P 1'
#
loop_
_entity.id
_entity.type
_entity.pdbx_description
1 polymer ?
#
loop_
_entity_poly.entity_id
_entity_poly.type
_entity_poly.pdbx_seq_one_letter_code
_entity_poly.pdbx_strand_id
1 'polypeptide(L)'
;ITKPFQFSSFNVDDPNRVYVEDPLHSGNVLDKNAWEHAYEIAGSIINNEISDPTFGANHYYDDSISTPSWAVAKTPTLVVSYTNEYLKNVSIFFFKL
;
A
#
# COMPACT_ATOMS: atom_id res chain seq x y z
N ILE A 1 -1.73 -11.17 6.39
CA ILE A 1 -0.35 -10.65 6.58
C ILE A 1 0.55 -11.81 7.03
N THR A 2 0.72 -12.85 6.21
CA THR A 2 1.30 -14.13 6.69
C THR A 2 2.74 -14.36 6.26
N LYS A 3 3.33 -13.43 5.49
CA LYS A 3 4.74 -13.49 5.08
C LYS A 3 5.39 -12.09 5.14
N PRO A 4 6.59 -11.93 5.75
CA PRO A 4 7.22 -10.62 5.96
C PRO A 4 7.44 -9.81 4.68
N PHE A 5 7.69 -10.48 3.56
CA PHE A 5 7.99 -9.82 2.29
C PHE A 5 6.79 -9.16 1.60
N GLN A 6 5.56 -9.38 2.08
CA GLN A 6 4.38 -8.72 1.49
C GLN A 6 4.28 -7.24 1.90
N PHE A 7 4.75 -6.93 3.11
CA PHE A 7 4.77 -5.58 3.65
C PHE A 7 6.12 -5.36 4.33
N SER A 8 7.00 -4.60 3.68
CA SER A 8 8.40 -4.47 4.13
C SER A 8 8.51 -3.94 5.56
N SER A 9 7.55 -3.10 5.99
CA SER A 9 7.47 -2.53 7.33
C SER A 9 7.38 -3.56 8.45
N PHE A 10 7.08 -4.84 8.17
CA PHE A 10 7.13 -5.91 9.16
C PHE A 10 8.50 -6.60 9.27
N ASN A 11 9.45 -6.30 8.36
CA ASN A 11 10.81 -6.84 8.43
C ASN A 11 11.55 -6.25 9.64
N VAL A 12 12.42 -7.06 10.28
CA VAL A 12 13.16 -6.67 11.51
C VAL A 12 14.00 -5.42 11.30
N ASP A 13 14.64 -5.29 10.14
CA ASP A 13 15.57 -4.20 9.83
C ASP A 13 14.92 -3.04 9.06
N ASP A 14 13.60 -3.05 8.85
CA ASP A 14 12.92 -1.95 8.14
C ASP A 14 12.76 -0.76 9.10
N PRO A 15 13.25 0.44 8.73
CA PRO A 15 13.15 1.62 9.58
C PRO A 15 11.69 2.02 9.85
N ASN A 16 10.74 1.56 9.04
CA ASN A 16 9.32 1.85 9.23
C ASN A 16 8.64 0.93 10.25
N ARG A 17 9.32 -0.12 10.73
CA ARG A 17 8.75 -1.09 11.68
C ARG A 17 8.25 -0.42 12.96
N VAL A 18 9.00 0.57 13.45
CA VAL A 18 8.66 1.30 14.69
C VAL A 18 7.28 1.96 14.62
N TYR A 19 6.86 2.44 13.44
CA TYR A 19 5.56 3.09 13.25
C TYR A 19 4.40 2.10 13.13
N VAL A 20 4.69 0.85 12.76
CA VAL A 20 3.68 -0.23 12.75
C VAL A 20 3.46 -0.75 14.17
N GLU A 21 4.53 -0.85 14.98
CA GLU A 21 4.47 -1.34 16.36
C GLU A 21 3.97 -0.27 17.34
N ASP A 22 4.37 0.99 17.15
CA ASP A 22 3.91 2.14 17.93
C ASP A 22 3.64 3.35 17.00
N PRO A 23 2.37 3.60 16.64
CA PRO A 23 1.97 4.74 15.82
C PRO A 23 2.28 6.12 16.43
N LEU A 24 2.54 6.19 17.73
CA LEU A 24 2.87 7.42 18.44
C LEU A 24 4.38 7.60 18.64
N HIS A 25 5.20 6.70 18.11
CA HIS A 25 6.65 6.64 18.31
C HIS A 25 7.36 7.99 18.12
N SER A 26 7.03 8.75 17.06
CA SER A 26 7.72 9.98 16.72
C SER A 26 7.22 11.22 17.47
N GLY A 27 6.03 11.14 18.11
CA GLY A 27 5.31 12.31 18.62
C GLY A 27 4.89 13.32 17.52
N ASN A 28 5.08 13.00 16.24
CA ASN A 28 4.72 13.85 15.12
C ASN A 28 3.21 13.71 14.82
N VAL A 29 2.51 14.84 14.77
CA VAL A 29 1.07 14.87 14.47
C VAL A 29 0.76 14.32 13.07
N LEU A 30 1.66 14.48 12.09
CA LEU A 30 1.46 13.97 10.74
C LEU A 30 1.48 12.44 10.69
N ASP A 31 2.42 11.81 11.40
CA ASP A 31 2.53 10.35 11.47
C ASP A 31 1.30 9.75 12.16
N LYS A 32 0.87 10.39 13.26
CA LYS A 32 -0.36 10.02 13.97
C LYS A 32 -1.58 10.11 13.05
N ASN A 33 -1.76 11.24 12.36
CA ASN A 33 -2.91 11.44 11.47
C ASN A 33 -2.89 10.45 10.29
N ALA A 34 -1.71 10.13 9.75
CA ALA A 34 -1.56 9.14 8.69
C ALA A 34 -1.97 7.74 9.18
N TRP A 35 -1.59 7.36 10.40
CA TRP A 35 -2.01 6.11 10.99
C TRP A 35 -3.52 6.07 11.28
N GLU A 36 -4.09 7.12 11.89
CA GLU A 36 -5.52 7.21 12.18
C GLU A 36 -6.36 7.07 10.90
N HIS A 37 -5.97 7.78 9.83
CA HIS A 37 -6.63 7.67 8.53
C HIS A 37 -6.53 6.25 7.94
N ALA A 38 -5.35 5.61 8.02
CA ALA A 38 -5.20 4.23 7.55
C ALA A 38 -6.05 3.24 8.36
N TYR A 39 -6.15 3.44 9.68
CA TYR A 39 -6.98 2.64 10.57
C TYR A 39 -8.47 2.78 10.23
N GLU A 40 -8.94 4.00 10.00
CA GLU A 40 -10.33 4.28 9.60
C GLU A 40 -10.69 3.60 8.27
N ILE A 41 -9.87 3.78 7.24
CA ILE A 41 -10.11 3.16 5.92
C ILE A 41 -10.11 1.63 6.03
N ALA A 42 -9.17 1.05 6.78
CA ALA A 42 -9.14 -0.40 7.00
C ALA A 42 -10.42 -0.90 7.70
N GLY A 43 -10.88 -0.18 8.72
CA GLY A 43 -12.14 -0.47 9.42
C GLY A 43 -13.34 -0.44 8.49
N SER A 44 -13.47 0.62 7.69
CA SER A 44 -14.57 0.76 6.72
C SER A 44 -14.56 -0.32 5.63
N ILE A 45 -13.39 -0.78 5.18
CA ILE A 45 -13.30 -1.93 4.26
C ILE A 45 -13.77 -3.22 4.94
N ILE A 46 -13.31 -3.50 6.17
CA ILE A 46 -13.69 -4.70 6.93
C ILE A 46 -15.20 -4.74 7.19
N ASN A 47 -15.81 -3.58 7.46
CA ASN A 47 -17.24 -3.44 7.69
C ASN A 47 -18.09 -3.42 6.41
N ASN A 48 -17.47 -3.54 5.22
CA ASN A 48 -18.12 -3.39 3.91
C ASN A 48 -18.82 -2.02 3.72
N GLU A 49 -18.32 -0.96 4.37
CA GLU A 49 -18.80 0.41 4.19
C GLU A 49 -18.23 1.03 2.91
N ILE A 50 -17.03 0.60 2.51
CA ILE A 50 -16.37 0.99 1.26
C ILE A 50 -16.25 -0.25 0.36
N SER A 51 -16.81 -0.15 -0.84
CA SER A 51 -16.66 -1.19 -1.87
C SER A 51 -15.19 -1.32 -2.30
N ASP A 52 -14.73 -2.53 -2.60
CA ASP A 52 -13.38 -2.79 -3.10
C ASP A 52 -13.13 -2.05 -4.44
N PRO A 53 -12.26 -1.01 -4.46
CA PRO A 53 -12.00 -0.24 -5.67
C PRO A 53 -11.04 -0.97 -6.62
N THR A 54 -10.38 -2.03 -6.17
CA THR A 54 -9.34 -2.76 -6.92
C THR A 54 -9.90 -3.90 -7.78
N PHE A 55 -11.22 -4.12 -7.73
CA PHE A 55 -11.94 -5.18 -8.44
C PHE A 55 -11.39 -6.59 -8.14
N GLY A 56 -11.05 -6.83 -6.88
CA GLY A 56 -10.54 -8.10 -6.37
C GLY A 56 -9.07 -8.32 -6.68
N ALA A 57 -8.26 -7.27 -6.73
CA ALA A 57 -6.82 -7.41 -6.92
C ALA A 57 -6.19 -8.15 -5.74
N ASN A 58 -5.24 -9.03 -6.03
CA ASN A 58 -4.47 -9.78 -5.03
C ASN A 58 -2.95 -9.56 -5.16
N HIS A 59 -2.52 -8.80 -6.17
CA HIS A 59 -1.13 -8.39 -6.39
C HIS A 59 -1.09 -6.94 -6.86
N TYR A 60 -0.05 -6.21 -6.50
CA TYR A 60 0.21 -4.87 -7.02
C TYR A 60 1.72 -4.61 -7.12
N TYR A 61 2.11 -3.66 -7.99
CA TYR A 61 3.46 -3.09 -8.03
C TYR A 61 3.40 -1.66 -8.56
N ASP A 62 4.38 -0.83 -8.23
CA ASP A 62 4.52 0.54 -8.76
C ASP A 62 5.60 0.62 -9.85
N ASP A 63 5.53 1.66 -10.69
CA ASP A 63 6.44 1.85 -11.83
C ASP A 63 7.89 2.24 -11.46
N SER A 64 8.25 2.33 -10.17
CA SER A 64 9.65 2.51 -9.76
C SER A 64 10.50 1.25 -9.92
N ILE A 65 9.88 0.07 -10.09
CA ILE A 65 10.56 -1.20 -10.31
C ILE A 65 10.32 -1.75 -11.73
N SER A 66 11.19 -2.66 -12.17
CA SER A 66 10.95 -3.42 -13.40
C SER A 66 9.70 -4.30 -13.27
N THR A 67 8.93 -4.42 -14.36
CA THR A 67 7.72 -5.25 -14.40
C THR A 67 8.00 -6.65 -13.84
N PRO A 68 7.32 -7.05 -12.75
CA PRO A 68 7.51 -8.38 -12.20
C PRO A 68 7.10 -9.46 -13.19
N SER A 69 7.76 -10.63 -13.15
CA SER A 69 7.48 -11.74 -14.07
C SER A 69 6.02 -12.21 -14.02
N TRP A 70 5.38 -12.13 -12.86
CA TRP A 70 3.96 -12.47 -12.67
C TRP A 70 3.00 -11.48 -13.33
N ALA A 71 3.43 -10.25 -13.64
CA ALA A 71 2.63 -9.22 -14.28
C ALA A 71 2.77 -9.21 -15.82
N VAL A 72 3.80 -9.88 -16.35
CA VAL A 72 4.08 -9.88 -17.80
C VAL A 72 2.88 -10.44 -18.57
N ALA A 73 2.42 -9.69 -19.57
CA ALA A 73 1.27 -10.00 -20.41
C ALA A 73 -0.07 -10.15 -19.65
N LYS A 74 -0.17 -9.64 -18.42
CA LYS A 74 -1.44 -9.55 -17.67
C LYS A 74 -2.06 -8.16 -17.86
N THR A 75 -3.38 -8.10 -17.78
CA THR A 75 -4.12 -6.83 -17.78
C THR A 75 -4.39 -6.41 -16.34
N PRO A 76 -4.01 -5.18 -15.92
CA PRO A 76 -4.36 -4.67 -14.61
C PRO A 76 -5.88 -4.57 -14.43
N THR A 77 -6.37 -4.82 -13.22
CA THR A 77 -7.77 -4.54 -12.85
C THR A 77 -7.99 -3.07 -12.55
N LEU A 78 -6.95 -2.39 -12.06
CA LEU A 78 -6.93 -0.96 -11.77
C LEU A 78 -5.52 -0.43 -12.02
N VAL A 79 -5.43 0.81 -12.52
CA VAL A 79 -4.20 1.60 -12.56
C VAL A 79 -4.48 2.93 -11.86
N VAL A 80 -3.68 3.26 -10.86
CA VAL A 80 -3.75 4.55 -10.16
C VAL A 80 -2.51 5.34 -10.53
N SER A 81 -2.70 6.52 -11.16
CA SER A 81 -1.61 7.41 -11.51
C SER A 81 -1.73 8.74 -10.76
N TYR A 82 -0.64 9.23 -10.21
CA TYR A 82 -0.57 10.48 -9.47
C TYR A 82 0.79 11.16 -9.62
N THR A 83 0.86 12.46 -9.32
CA THR A 83 2.12 13.19 -9.23
C THR A 83 2.60 13.18 -7.78
N ASN A 84 3.81 12.69 -7.53
CA ASN A 84 4.37 12.65 -6.17
C ASN A 84 5.01 13.99 -5.75
N GLU A 85 5.52 14.05 -4.52
CA GLU A 85 6.19 15.23 -3.96
C GLU A 85 7.42 15.70 -4.76
N TYR A 86 8.02 14.80 -5.55
CA TYR A 86 9.15 15.09 -6.44
C TYR A 86 8.72 15.51 -7.85
N LEU A 87 7.44 15.82 -8.05
CA LEU A 87 6.85 16.19 -9.35
C LEU A 87 6.97 15.09 -10.41
N LYS A 88 7.12 13.83 -10.00
CA LYS A 88 7.14 12.69 -10.90
C LYS A 88 5.76 12.08 -11.01
N ASN A 89 5.34 11.79 -12.23
CA ASN A 89 4.17 10.96 -12.47
C ASN A 89 4.55 9.51 -12.19
N VAL A 90 3.81 8.89 -11.28
CA VAL A 90 3.99 7.51 -10.80
C VAL A 90 2.67 6.78 -11.01
N SER A 91 2.77 5.50 -11.36
CA SER A 91 1.62 4.61 -11.52
C SER A 91 1.76 3.36 -10.66
N ILE A 92 0.65 2.97 -10.05
CA ILE A 92 0.50 1.70 -9.32
C ILE A 92 -0.44 0.81 -10.13
N PHE A 93 -0.02 -0.41 -10.42
CA PHE A 93 -0.76 -1.39 -11.18
C PHE A 93 -1.28 -2.48 -10.25
N PHE A 94 -2.58 -2.76 -10.32
CA PHE A 94 -3.25 -3.78 -9.52
C PHE A 94 -3.68 -4.95 -10.42
N PHE A 95 -3.51 -6.18 -9.96
CA PHE A 95 -3.81 -7.39 -10.73
C PHE A 95 -4.58 -8.40 -9.89
N LYS A 96 -5.41 -9.18 -10.59
CA LYS A 96 -6.06 -10.37 -10.07
C LYS A 96 -5.48 -11.60 -10.79
N LEU A 97 -4.68 -12.38 -10.08
CA LEU A 97 -3.97 -13.56 -10.57
C LEU A 97 -4.53 -14.86 -9.99
#